data_AF-A0A531KJ20-F1
#
_entry.id   AF-A0A531KJ20-F1
#
_cell.length_a   1.000
_cell.length_b   1.000
_cell.length_c   1.000
_cell.angle_alpha   90.00
_cell.angle_beta   90.00
_cell.angle_gamma   90.00
#
_symmetry.space_group_name_H-M   'P 1'
#
loop_
_entity.id
_entity.type
_entity.pdbx_description
1 polymer ?
#
loop_
_entity_poly.entity_id
_entity_poly.type
_entity_poly.pdbx_seq_one_letter_code
_entity_poly.pdbx_strand_id
1 'polypeptide(L)' 'MSPDEIKSRVASGLLSFPVTHFNEDFSLNLESYGAHVEWLSGFGAAALFAAGGTGEFFSLSPEEVA' A
#
# COMPACT_ATOMS: atom_id res chain seq x y z
N MET A 1 -12.50 -11.71 2.67
CA MET A 1 -11.80 -11.90 3.94
C MET A 1 -12.67 -11.31 5.03
N SER A 2 -12.99 -12.08 6.07
CA SER A 2 -13.74 -11.59 7.24
C SER A 2 -12.83 -10.75 8.15
N PRO A 3 -13.40 -9.96 9.07
CA PRO A 3 -12.60 -9.24 10.07
C PRO A 3 -11.68 -10.15 10.89
N ASP A 4 -12.13 -11.36 11.25
CA ASP A 4 -11.32 -12.32 12.02
C ASP A 4 -10.16 -12.91 11.20
N GLU A 5 -10.37 -13.12 9.90
CA GLU A 5 -9.30 -13.53 8.98
C GLU A 5 -8.24 -12.43 8.82
N ILE A 6 -8.66 -11.16 8.64
CA ILE A 6 -7.75 -10.01 8.57
C ILE A 6 -6.95 -9.88 9.87
N LYS A 7 -7.63 -9.93 11.02
CA LYS A 7 -6.99 -9.87 12.34
C LYS A 7 -5.89 -10.92 12.49
N SER A 8 -6.21 -12.16 12.11
CA SER A 8 -5.26 -13.28 12.17
C SER A 8 -4.08 -13.06 11.23
N ARG A 9 -4.33 -12.55 10.02
CA ARG A 9 -3.27 -12.27 9.02
C ARG A 9 -2.36 -11.13 9.46
N VAL A 10 -2.89 -10.00 9.89
CA VAL A 10 -2.10 -8.84 10.34
C VAL A 10 -1.23 -9.20 11.55
N ALA A 11 -1.71 -10.05 12.46
CA ALA A 11 -0.93 -10.51 13.61
C ALA A 11 0.19 -11.51 13.24
N SER A 12 0.25 -11.99 12.00
CA SER A 12 1.15 -13.09 11.62
C SER A 12 2.58 -12.66 11.24
N GLY A 13 2.90 -11.36 11.22
CA GLY A 13 4.25 -10.91 10.91
C GLY A 13 4.39 -9.41 10.65
N LEU A 14 5.43 -9.04 9.91
CA LEU A 14 5.77 -7.66 9.57
C LEU A 14 4.69 -7.03 8.68
N LEU A 15 4.42 -5.73 8.88
CA LEU A 15 3.47 -4.96 8.10
C LEU A 15 4.21 -4.02 7.14
N SER A 16 3.76 -3.97 5.89
CA SER A 16 4.33 -3.10 4.86
C SER A 16 3.44 -1.87 4.62
N PHE A 17 4.04 -0.69 4.60
CA PHE A 17 3.39 0.59 4.32
C PHE A 17 4.15 1.27 3.16
N PRO A 18 3.90 0.88 1.90
CA PRO A 18 4.60 1.43 0.74
C PRO A 18 4.28 2.92 0.53
N VAL A 19 5.25 3.65 0.00
CA VAL A 19 5.05 5.03 -0.49
C VAL A 19 4.17 5.02 -1.74
N THR A 20 3.37 6.06 -1.94
CA THR A 20 2.60 6.26 -3.18
C THR A 20 3.52 6.89 -4.21
N HIS A 21 3.49 6.38 -5.45
CA HIS A 21 4.36 6.89 -6.50
C HIS A 21 3.60 7.93 -7.32
N PHE A 22 4.24 9.05 -7.61
CA PHE A 22 3.69 10.13 -8.43
C PHE A 22 4.61 10.40 -9.63
N ASN A 23 4.01 10.92 -10.70
CA ASN A 23 4.74 11.52 -11.81
C ASN A 23 5.21 12.94 -11.44
N GLU A 24 6.01 13.56 -12.31
CA GLU A 24 6.48 14.94 -12.11
C GLU A 24 5.34 15.97 -12.04
N ASP A 25 4.18 15.66 -12.63
CA ASP A 25 2.97 16.49 -12.59
C ASP A 25 2.07 16.20 -11.38
N PHE A 26 2.55 15.39 -10.43
CA PHE A 26 1.83 14.90 -9.24
C PHE A 26 0.64 13.98 -9.52
N SER A 27 0.43 13.53 -10.76
CA SER A 27 -0.53 12.44 -11.02
C SER A 27 0.00 11.10 -10.51
N LEU A 28 -0.90 10.17 -10.14
CA LEU A 28 -0.52 8.83 -9.72
C LEU A 28 0.28 8.09 -10.79
N ASN A 29 1.41 7.51 -10.38
CA ASN A 29 2.20 6.61 -11.21
C ASN A 29 1.96 5.15 -10.80
N LEU A 30 0.86 4.58 -11.31
CA LEU A 30 0.42 3.22 -10.96
C LEU A 30 1.35 2.11 -11.48
N GLU A 31 2.02 2.32 -12.61
CA GLU A 31 2.98 1.35 -13.15
C GLU A 31 4.19 1.20 -12.22
N SER A 32 4.79 2.32 -11.83
CA SER A 32 5.92 2.35 -10.90
C SER A 32 5.53 1.83 -9.52
N TYR A 33 4.35 2.22 -9.01
CA TYR A 33 3.82 1.71 -7.75
C TYR A 33 3.62 0.18 -7.80
N GLY A 34 3.04 -0.34 -8.89
CA GLY A 34 2.83 -1.77 -9.08
C GLY A 34 4.13 -2.57 -9.07
N ALA A 35 5.14 -2.12 -9.81
CA ALA A 35 6.46 -2.77 -9.84
C ALA A 35 7.14 -2.77 -8.45
N HIS A 36 7.01 -1.67 -7.69
CA HIS A 36 7.53 -1.59 -6.33
C HIS A 36 6.80 -2.53 -5.37
N VAL A 37 5.47 -2.61 -5.46
CA VAL A 37 4.66 -3.56 -4.67
C VAL A 37 5.01 -5.01 -5.01
N GLU A 38 5.20 -5.33 -6.29
CA GLU A 38 5.63 -6.66 -6.73
C GLU A 38 6.98 -7.04 -6.12
N TRP A 39 7.97 -6.15 -6.16
CA TRP A 39 9.26 -6.36 -5.51
C TRP A 39 9.11 -6.56 -3.98
N LEU A 40 8.32 -5.71 -3.30
CA LEU A 40 8.06 -5.81 -1.86
C LEU A 40 7.39 -7.14 -1.48
N SER A 41 6.55 -7.69 -2.36
CA SER A 41 5.85 -8.95 -2.11
C SER A 41 6.81 -10.13 -1.92
N GLY A 42 8.03 -10.05 -2.49
CA GLY A 42 9.07 -11.06 -2.35
C GLY A 42 9.67 -11.18 -0.94
N PHE A 43 9.39 -10.25 -0.03
CA PHE A 43 9.97 -10.22 1.32
C PHE A 43 9.07 -10.81 2.41
N GLY A 44 7.85 -11.26 2.06
CA GLY A 44 7.01 -12.02 2.99
C GLY A 44 6.35 -11.19 4.10
N ALA A 45 6.02 -9.91 3.84
CA ALA A 45 5.17 -9.13 4.75
C ALA A 45 3.81 -9.83 4.94
N ALA A 46 3.29 -9.79 6.17
CA ALA A 46 2.02 -10.42 6.52
C ALA A 46 0.83 -9.71 5.87
N ALA A 47 0.90 -8.37 5.83
CA ALA A 47 -0.07 -7.51 5.18
C ALA A 47 0.59 -6.25 4.62
N LEU A 48 -0.04 -5.67 3.61
CA LEU A 48 0.32 -4.40 3.01
C LEU A 48 -0.83 -3.41 3.21
N PHE A 49 -0.49 -2.18 3.59
CA PHE A 49 -1.44 -1.08 3.80
C PHE A 49 -1.20 -0.02 2.73
N ALA A 50 -1.98 -0.08 1.65
CA ALA A 50 -1.97 0.93 0.59
C ALA A 50 -2.61 2.23 1.10
N ALA A 51 -2.12 3.38 0.63
CA ALA A 51 -2.61 4.70 1.04
C ALA A 51 -2.68 4.85 2.58
N GLY A 52 -1.64 4.41 3.28
CA GLY A 52 -1.44 4.72 4.70
C GLY A 52 -0.75 6.08 4.89
N GLY A 53 -0.31 6.38 6.11
CA GLY A 53 0.47 7.61 6.37
C GLY A 53 1.74 7.71 5.53
N THR A 54 2.51 6.62 5.41
CA THR A 54 3.68 6.53 4.53
C THR A 54 3.33 6.61 3.04
N GLY A 55 2.11 6.20 2.68
CA GLY A 55 1.55 6.36 1.34
C GLY A 55 0.92 7.73 1.10
N GLU A 56 1.21 8.72 1.95
CA GLU A 56 0.74 10.11 1.82
C GLU A 56 -0.78 10.26 1.73
N PHE A 57 -1.54 9.40 2.42
CA PHE A 57 -3.01 9.44 2.44
C PHE A 57 -3.61 10.83 2.65
N PHE A 58 -3.00 11.62 3.52
CA PHE A 58 -3.42 12.99 3.86
C PHE A 58 -3.26 13.99 2.69
N SER A 59 -2.60 13.59 1.61
CA SER A 59 -2.38 14.38 0.39
C SER A 59 -3.20 13.86 -0.81
N LEU A 60 -3.82 12.68 -0.70
CA LEU A 60 -4.59 12.05 -1.78
C LEU A 60 -6.03 12.56 -1.80
N SER A 61 -6.60 12.66 -3.00
CA SER A 61 -8.04 12.88 -3.14
C SER A 61 -8.83 11.61 -2.77
N PRO A 62 -10.10 11.73 -2.37
CA PRO A 62 -10.95 10.56 -2.16
C PRO A 62 -11.03 9.63 -3.39
N GLU A 63 -11.02 10.19 -4.60
CA GLU A 63 -11.06 9.44 -5.85
C GLU A 63 -9.79 8.63 -6.12
N GLU A 64 -8.65 9.06 -5.61
CA GLU A 64 -7.37 8.36 -5.75
C GLU A 64 -7.26 7.11 -4.84
N VAL A 65 -8.15 6.99 -3.85
CA VAL A 65 -8.18 5.88 -2.87
C VAL A 65 -9.44 5.01 -2.98
N ALA A 66 -10.40 5.41 -3.82
CA ALA A 66 -11.71 4.76 -3.96
C ALA A 66 -11.67 3.35 -4.57
#